data_AF-A0A0R2VGL7-F1
#
_entry.id   AF-A0A0R2VGL7-F1
#
_cell.length_a   1.000
_cell.length_b   1.000
_cell.length_c   1.000
_cell.angle_alpha   90.00
_cell.angle_beta   90.00
_cell.angle_gamma   90.00
#
_symmetry.space_group_name_H-M   'P 1'
#
loop_
_entity.id
_entity.type
_entity.pdbx_description
1 polymer ?
#
loop_
_entity_poly.entity_id
_entity_poly.type
_entity_poly.pdbx_seq_one_letter_code
_entity_poly.pdbx_strand_id
1 'polypeptide(L)'
;MKTFILLTGLLLFTVVGQAQELQGISVLSVAEERGFATIQIASEAPFIAGGNRYVLHIGDAVFTRSLHPEGDLHLLTIYVPIEEWTEVPAGAQALLVYGLYRENTFLQSRLQHGVSGLYAQLGNLK
;
A
#
# COMPACT_ATOMS: atom_id res chain seq x y z
N MET A 1 -51.24 21.35 -28.23
CA MET A 1 -49.90 21.50 -28.85
C MET A 1 -48.85 21.17 -27.80
N LYS A 2 -48.01 20.18 -28.13
CA LYS A 2 -46.64 19.89 -27.64
C LYS A 2 -46.40 19.74 -26.14
N THR A 3 -46.50 18.48 -25.71
CA THR A 3 -45.81 17.87 -24.58
C THR A 3 -44.29 18.07 -24.70
N PHE A 4 -43.64 18.52 -23.62
CA PHE A 4 -42.18 18.45 -23.48
C PHE A 4 -41.88 17.55 -22.28
N ILE A 5 -41.48 16.30 -22.56
CA ILE A 5 -40.85 15.42 -21.58
C ILE A 5 -39.36 15.72 -21.65
N LEU A 6 -38.83 16.43 -20.65
CA LEU A 6 -37.40 16.59 -20.47
C LEU A 6 -36.89 15.35 -19.73
N LEU A 7 -36.34 14.39 -20.48
CA LEU A 7 -35.67 13.22 -19.92
C LEU A 7 -34.25 13.64 -19.51
N THR A 8 -34.06 14.08 -18.27
CA THR A 8 -32.72 14.36 -17.74
C THR A 8 -32.07 13.02 -17.35
N GLY A 9 -31.26 12.48 -18.25
CA GLY A 9 -30.46 11.28 -18.01
C GLY A 9 -29.45 11.54 -16.89
N LEU A 10 -29.71 10.93 -15.72
CA LEU A 10 -28.78 10.90 -14.61
C LEU A 10 -27.64 9.92 -14.96
N LEU A 11 -26.55 10.44 -15.54
CA LEU A 11 -25.31 9.70 -15.71
C LEU A 11 -24.72 9.42 -14.32
N LEU A 12 -24.98 8.22 -13.81
CA LEU A 12 -24.28 7.65 -12.68
C LEU A 12 -22.83 7.36 -13.10
N PHE A 13 -21.94 8.34 -12.91
CA PHE A 13 -20.50 8.08 -12.95
C PHE A 13 -20.12 7.31 -11.69
N THR A 14 -20.09 5.98 -11.78
CA THR A 14 -19.34 5.17 -10.81
C THR A 14 -17.86 5.46 -11.04
N VAL A 15 -17.30 6.38 -10.25
CA VAL A 15 -15.84 6.54 -10.15
C VAL A 15 -15.32 5.30 -9.45
N VAL A 16 -15.00 4.26 -10.23
CA VAL A 16 -14.20 3.16 -9.74
C VAL A 16 -12.82 3.77 -9.49
N GLY A 17 -12.43 3.93 -8.23
CA GLY A 17 -11.12 4.47 -7.85
C GLY A 17 -10.03 3.54 -8.37
N GLN A 18 -9.47 3.88 -9.53
CA GLN A 18 -8.41 3.11 -10.15
C GLN A 18 -7.14 3.17 -9.30
N ALA A 19 -6.38 2.08 -9.30
CA ALA A 19 -5.06 2.04 -8.68
C ALA A 19 -4.15 3.05 -9.37
N GLN A 20 -3.45 3.88 -8.61
CA GLN A 20 -2.49 4.84 -9.15
C GLN A 20 -1.12 4.61 -8.50
N GLU A 21 -0.13 4.38 -9.36
CA GLU A 21 1.26 4.20 -8.93
C GLU A 21 1.90 5.53 -8.54
N LEU A 22 2.55 5.54 -7.38
CA LEU A 22 3.40 6.60 -6.86
C LEU A 22 4.84 6.34 -7.29
N GLN A 23 5.49 7.40 -7.75
CA GLN A 23 6.90 7.39 -8.14
C GLN A 23 7.77 7.95 -7.00
N GLY A 24 9.09 7.71 -7.07
CA GLY A 24 10.04 8.26 -6.09
C GLY A 24 9.90 7.64 -4.70
N ILE A 25 9.45 6.38 -4.61
CA ILE A 25 9.40 5.58 -3.39
C ILE A 25 10.31 4.37 -3.59
N SER A 26 11.21 4.11 -2.64
CA SER A 26 12.17 3.02 -2.75
C SER A 26 12.50 2.41 -1.39
N VAL A 27 12.94 1.14 -1.40
CA VAL A 27 13.44 0.46 -0.22
C VAL A 27 14.89 0.88 0.00
N LEU A 28 15.18 1.42 1.18
CA LEU A 28 16.55 1.78 1.59
C LEU A 28 17.28 0.59 2.18
N SER A 29 16.61 -0.17 3.05
CA SER A 29 17.23 -1.27 3.76
C SER A 29 16.20 -2.30 4.24
N VAL A 30 16.68 -3.52 4.39
CA VAL A 30 16.00 -4.61 5.08
C VAL A 30 16.98 -5.15 6.11
N ALA A 31 16.59 -5.18 7.37
CA ALA A 31 17.41 -5.69 8.45
C ALA A 31 16.60 -6.61 9.36
N GLU A 32 17.24 -7.57 10.01
CA GLU A 32 16.60 -8.44 10.99
C GLU A 32 17.12 -8.11 12.37
N GLU A 33 16.24 -7.64 13.26
CA GLU A 33 16.60 -7.25 14.61
C GLU A 33 15.46 -7.50 15.60
N ARG A 34 15.82 -7.97 16.81
CA ARG A 34 14.91 -8.05 17.97
C ARG A 34 13.56 -8.75 17.69
N GLY A 35 13.56 -9.78 16.86
CA GLY A 35 12.37 -10.56 16.52
C GLY A 35 11.52 -9.97 15.38
N PHE A 36 12.05 -9.00 14.64
CA PHE A 36 11.41 -8.41 13.47
C PHE A 36 12.37 -8.34 12.29
N ALA A 37 11.84 -8.45 11.07
CA ALA A 37 12.44 -7.82 9.91
C ALA A 37 11.93 -6.38 9.82
N THR A 38 12.84 -5.42 9.76
CA THR A 38 12.56 -4.00 9.57
C THR A 38 12.85 -3.63 8.13
N ILE A 39 11.84 -3.07 7.46
CA ILE A 39 11.94 -2.62 6.07
C ILE A 39 11.84 -1.11 6.09
N GLN A 40 12.93 -0.43 5.74
CA GLN A 40 12.98 1.02 5.68
C GLN A 40 12.73 1.48 4.24
N ILE A 41 11.76 2.37 4.08
CA ILE A 41 11.30 2.89 2.79
C ILE A 41 11.50 4.41 2.81
N ALA A 42 12.07 4.94 1.74
CA ALA A 42 12.20 6.38 1.52
C ALA A 42 11.22 6.87 0.47
N SER A 43 10.88 8.15 0.55
CA SER A 43 10.16 8.86 -0.52
C SER A 43 10.68 10.27 -0.76
N GLU A 44 10.69 10.67 -2.03
CA GLU A 44 10.93 12.06 -2.44
C GLU A 44 9.84 13.01 -1.91
N ALA A 45 8.61 12.51 -1.72
CA ALA A 45 7.49 13.25 -1.14
C ALA A 45 7.25 12.81 0.32
N PRO A 46 6.74 13.68 1.20
CA PRO A 46 6.44 13.28 2.57
C PRO A 46 5.29 12.28 2.59
N PHE A 47 5.50 11.19 3.33
CA PHE A 47 4.46 10.30 3.78
C PHE A 47 3.49 11.02 4.73
N ILE A 48 2.26 10.53 4.79
CA ILE A 48 1.20 11.05 5.67
C ILE A 48 1.24 10.33 7.01
N ALA A 49 1.51 11.06 8.09
CA ALA A 49 1.57 10.49 9.43
C ALA A 49 0.17 10.18 10.00
N GLY A 50 0.11 9.11 10.81
CA GLY A 50 -1.03 8.77 11.65
C GLY A 50 -2.02 7.77 11.04
N GLY A 51 -2.74 7.05 11.91
CA GLY A 51 -3.89 6.22 11.54
C GLY A 51 -3.57 4.92 10.78
N ASN A 52 -2.36 4.37 10.92
CA ASN A 52 -1.93 3.11 10.28
C ASN A 52 -2.34 3.04 8.81
N ARG A 53 -1.98 4.04 8.01
CA ARG A 53 -2.51 4.17 6.63
C ARG A 53 -1.76 3.35 5.58
N TYR A 54 -0.75 2.60 6.02
CA TYR A 54 0.14 1.86 5.17
C TYR A 54 -0.11 0.38 5.29
N VAL A 55 -0.22 -0.27 4.14
CA VAL A 55 -0.29 -1.72 4.03
C VAL A 55 0.84 -2.14 3.11
N LEU A 56 1.80 -2.88 3.65
CA LEU A 56 2.87 -3.49 2.87
C LEU A 56 2.43 -4.91 2.50
N HIS A 57 2.28 -5.17 1.21
CA HIS A 57 2.13 -6.52 0.68
C HIS A 57 3.50 -7.05 0.28
N ILE A 58 3.82 -8.29 0.65
CA ILE A 58 5.01 -9.01 0.16
C ILE A 58 4.57 -10.42 -0.23
N GLY A 59 4.50 -10.67 -1.54
CA GLY A 59 3.82 -11.85 -2.07
C GLY A 59 2.36 -11.89 -1.59
N ASP A 60 2.02 -12.92 -0.82
CA ASP A 60 0.69 -13.14 -0.27
C ASP A 60 0.51 -12.60 1.16
N ALA A 61 1.60 -12.16 1.80
CA ALA A 61 1.59 -11.65 3.16
C ALA A 61 1.26 -10.14 3.21
N VAL A 62 0.66 -9.71 4.32
CA VAL A 62 0.18 -8.35 4.53
C VAL A 62 0.67 -7.82 5.89
N PHE A 63 1.35 -6.68 5.87
CA PHE A 63 1.93 -6.07 7.06
C PHE A 63 1.47 -4.62 7.21
N THR A 64 1.08 -4.25 8.43
CA THR A 64 0.41 -2.96 8.68
C THR A 64 1.05 -2.14 9.77
N ARG A 65 2.07 -2.69 10.45
CA ARG A 65 2.78 -2.01 11.54
C ARG A 65 3.86 -1.12 10.96
N SER A 66 3.61 0.19 10.98
CA SER A 66 4.49 1.19 10.39
C SER A 66 4.79 2.35 11.35
N LEU A 67 5.97 2.96 11.27
CA LEU A 67 6.25 4.24 11.93
C LEU A 67 7.17 5.15 11.09
N HIS A 68 7.16 6.43 11.43
CA HIS A 68 8.10 7.43 10.93
C HIS A 68 9.27 7.54 11.92
N PRO A 69 10.49 7.09 11.56
CA PRO A 69 11.62 7.10 12.48
C PRO A 69 11.96 8.55 12.83
N GLU A 70 12.06 8.85 14.12
CA GLU A 70 12.32 10.21 14.63
C GLU A 70 11.30 11.27 14.16
N GLY A 71 10.14 10.83 13.66
CA GLY A 71 9.13 11.70 13.06
C GLY A 71 9.45 12.16 11.63
N ASP A 72 10.48 11.61 10.98
CA ASP A 72 10.82 11.94 9.59
C ASP A 72 9.74 11.40 8.64
N LEU A 73 9.03 12.34 8.00
CA LEU A 73 7.95 12.02 7.07
C LEU A 73 8.48 11.52 5.72
N HIS A 74 9.77 11.63 5.42
CA HIS A 74 10.35 11.04 4.20
C HIS A 74 10.77 9.58 4.39
N LEU A 75 10.66 9.07 5.61
CA LEU A 75 11.02 7.70 5.96
C LEU A 75 9.82 6.97 6.57
N LEU A 76 9.73 5.69 6.22
CA LEU A 76 8.74 4.77 6.78
C LEU A 76 9.45 3.47 7.13
N THR A 77 9.29 3.02 8.37
CA THR A 77 9.77 1.71 8.81
C THR A 77 8.57 0.79 9.00
N ILE A 78 8.53 -0.30 8.25
CA ILE A 78 7.56 -1.39 8.42
C ILE A 78 8.19 -2.49 9.26
N TYR A 79 7.45 -2.95 10.27
CA TYR A 79 7.84 -4.06 11.14
C TYR A 79 7.11 -5.32 10.75
N VAL A 80 7.87 -6.32 10.34
CA VAL A 80 7.40 -7.65 10.01
C VAL A 80 7.85 -8.61 11.11
N PRO A 81 6.95 -9.30 11.84
CA PRO A 81 7.36 -10.31 12.80
C PRO A 81 8.26 -11.35 12.14
N ILE A 82 9.36 -11.75 12.80
CA ILE A 82 10.37 -12.60 12.17
C ILE A 82 9.78 -13.95 11.71
N GLU A 83 8.81 -14.48 12.46
CA GLU A 83 8.09 -15.71 12.13
C GLU A 83 7.42 -15.59 10.75
N GLU A 84 6.65 -14.51 10.53
CA GLU A 84 6.01 -14.22 9.25
C GLU A 84 7.04 -13.90 8.14
N TRP A 85 8.13 -13.20 8.49
CA TRP A 85 9.21 -12.90 7.53
C TRP A 85 9.88 -14.15 6.99
N THR A 86 10.06 -15.18 7.82
CA THR A 86 10.67 -16.44 7.39
C THR A 86 9.81 -17.17 6.36
N GLU A 87 8.49 -17.01 6.41
CA GLU A 87 7.52 -17.62 5.48
C GLU A 87 7.45 -16.89 4.14
N VAL A 88 7.88 -15.63 4.07
CA VAL A 88 7.96 -14.88 2.80
C VAL A 88 8.93 -15.56 1.84
N PRO A 89 8.53 -15.89 0.60
CA PRO A 89 9.45 -16.45 -0.39
C PRO A 89 10.56 -15.47 -0.76
N ALA A 90 11.77 -15.99 -1.04
CA ALA A 90 12.84 -15.18 -1.60
C ALA A 90 12.42 -14.61 -2.98
N GLY A 91 12.72 -13.35 -3.22
CA GLY A 91 12.35 -12.62 -4.42
C GLY A 91 10.86 -12.29 -4.53
N ALA A 92 10.11 -12.35 -3.44
CA ALA A 92 8.68 -12.02 -3.45
C ALA A 92 8.46 -10.53 -3.78
N GLN A 93 7.52 -10.27 -4.70
CA GLN A 93 7.18 -8.90 -5.09
C GLN A 93 6.57 -8.15 -3.90
N ALA A 94 7.03 -6.92 -3.68
CA ALA A 94 6.58 -6.05 -2.62
C ALA A 94 5.90 -4.80 -3.16
N LEU A 95 4.84 -4.40 -2.46
CA LEU A 95 3.99 -3.28 -2.82
C LEU A 95 3.58 -2.53 -1.55
N LEU A 96 3.84 -1.23 -1.50
CA LEU A 96 3.32 -0.36 -0.44
C LEU A 96 2.02 0.27 -0.92
N VAL A 97 0.95 0.11 -0.16
CA VAL A 97 -0.34 0.74 -0.45
C VAL A 97 -0.63 1.84 0.56
N TYR A 98 -1.18 2.94 0.05
CA TYR A 98 -1.52 4.13 0.81
C TYR A 98 -3.04 4.39 0.80
N GLY A 99 -3.61 4.50 1.99
CA GLY A 99 -5.04 4.72 2.17
C GLY A 99 -5.88 3.46 1.93
N LEU A 100 -7.21 3.58 2.12
CA LEU A 100 -8.14 2.45 2.02
C LEU A 100 -7.65 1.22 2.81
N TYR A 101 -7.16 1.49 4.03
CA TYR A 101 -6.46 0.53 4.87
C TYR A 101 -7.28 -0.74 5.09
N ARG A 102 -8.58 -0.57 5.34
CA ARG A 102 -9.49 -1.69 5.58
C ARG A 102 -9.57 -2.56 4.33
N GLU A 103 -9.80 -1.95 3.18
CA GLU A 103 -9.94 -2.62 1.89
C GLU A 103 -8.65 -3.38 1.56
N ASN A 104 -7.50 -2.72 1.63
CA ASN A 104 -6.21 -3.33 1.28
C ASN A 104 -5.72 -4.36 2.33
N THR A 105 -6.17 -4.29 3.59
CA THR A 105 -5.88 -5.35 4.58
C THR A 105 -6.68 -6.64 4.33
N PHE A 106 -7.91 -6.54 3.81
CA PHE A 106 -8.78 -7.70 3.58
C PHE A 106 -8.67 -8.30 2.18
N LEU A 107 -8.01 -7.63 1.25
CA LEU A 107 -7.59 -8.21 -0.02
C LEU A 107 -6.47 -9.22 0.25
N GLN A 108 -6.85 -10.44 0.63
CA GLN A 108 -5.94 -11.56 0.66
C GLN A 108 -5.36 -11.74 -0.76
N SER A 109 -4.06 -11.43 -0.87
CA SER A 109 -3.11 -12.21 -1.67
C SER A 109 -3.52 -12.51 -3.10
N ARG A 110 -3.99 -11.50 -3.82
CA ARG A 110 -3.92 -11.52 -5.29
C ARG A 110 -3.56 -10.13 -5.78
N LEU A 111 -2.26 -9.86 -5.84
CA LEU A 111 -1.71 -8.82 -6.73
C LEU A 111 -2.30 -8.94 -8.16
N GLN A 112 -2.83 -10.12 -8.54
CA GLN A 112 -3.61 -10.35 -9.77
C GLN A 112 -4.91 -9.54 -9.91
N HIS A 113 -5.54 -9.09 -8.81
CA HIS A 113 -6.76 -8.26 -8.88
C HIS A 113 -6.49 -6.76 -8.71
N GLY A 114 -5.23 -6.38 -8.51
CA GLY A 114 -4.83 -4.99 -8.25
C GLY A 114 -5.15 -4.54 -6.83
N VAL A 115 -4.45 -3.50 -6.39
CA VAL A 115 -4.78 -2.79 -5.14
C VAL A 115 -5.71 -1.63 -5.42
N SER A 116 -6.37 -1.11 -4.39
CA SER A 116 -7.20 0.09 -4.52
C SER A 116 -6.47 1.30 -3.99
N GLY A 117 -6.54 2.42 -4.72
CA GLY A 117 -5.96 3.69 -4.31
C GLY A 117 -4.50 3.89 -4.75
N LEU A 118 -3.76 4.64 -3.94
CA LEU A 118 -2.37 4.99 -4.23
C LEU A 118 -1.44 3.85 -3.80
N TYR A 119 -0.49 3.47 -4.64
CA TYR A 119 0.45 2.40 -4.32
C TYR A 119 1.84 2.69 -4.85
N ALA A 120 2.87 2.03 -4.33
CA ALA A 120 4.23 2.08 -4.85
C ALA A 120 4.78 0.65 -4.99
N GLN A 121 5.36 0.35 -6.15
CA GLN A 121 6.12 -0.90 -6.32
C GLN A 121 7.48 -0.76 -5.67
N LEU A 122 7.80 -1.70 -4.79
CA LEU A 122 9.08 -1.72 -4.07
C LEU A 122 10.09 -2.69 -4.70
N GLY A 123 9.68 -3.41 -5.74
CA GLY A 123 10.48 -4.47 -6.37
C GLY A 123 10.35 -5.79 -5.63
N ASN A 124 11.36 -6.65 -5.77
CA ASN A 124 11.41 -7.94 -5.11
C ASN A 124 12.17 -7.82 -3.80
N LEU A 125 11.62 -8.35 -2.71
CA LEU A 125 12.24 -8.41 -1.41
C LEU A 125 12.69 -9.85 -1.08
N LYS A 126 13.69 -9.92 -0.21
CA LYS A 126 14.33 -11.15 0.32
C LYS A 126 15.19 -11.91 -0.69
#